data_AF-A0A229W1D9-F1
#
_entry.id   AF-A0A229W1D9-F1
#
_cell.length_a   1.000
_cell.length_b   1.000
_cell.length_c   1.000
_cell.angle_alpha   90.00
_cell.angle_beta   90.00
_cell.angle_gamma   90.00
#
_symmetry.space_group_name_H-M   'P 1'
#
loop_
_entity.id
_entity.type
_entity.pdbx_description
1 polymer ?
#
loop_
_entity_poly.entity_id
_entity_poly.type
_entity_poly.pdbx_seq_one_letter_code
_entity_poly.pdbx_strand_id
1 'polypeptide(L)'
;MDLRTESSFRWEKYGASKSGRATRLEGMADYGMSSEELEQMYQEVILEASKTPHGKVSFTAEKGQQATIGVDSLSAGESTLSATHEYCVPAQSHQFNPTCGDEVTVRVEISDGTDGKPQHIEHLVWDGQGCSISQASLSIMVDLVDGKTVDEAMELFHAFHKLMESRGAGLDDEAMEEELGDAVVFQGVSRYPMRIKCALLGWEGLKDSMAQALAQMNAKEA
;
A
#
# COMPACT_ATOMS: atom_id res chain seq x y z
N MET A 1 25.60 -0.49 4.57
CA MET A 1 25.44 -1.25 3.32
C MET A 1 24.12 -0.79 2.74
N ASP A 2 24.23 0.01 1.70
CA ASP A 2 23.14 0.77 1.07
C ASP A 2 22.24 -0.20 0.30
N LEU A 3 20.96 -0.30 0.67
CA LEU A 3 19.94 -1.12 -0.01
C LEU A 3 18.99 -0.26 -0.86
N ARG A 4 19.44 0.94 -1.28
CA ARG A 4 18.70 1.72 -2.26
C ARG A 4 18.88 1.12 -3.65
N THR A 5 17.77 1.10 -4.39
CA THR A 5 17.62 0.79 -5.82
C THR A 5 17.71 -0.67 -6.25
N GLU A 6 16.57 -1.37 -6.20
CA GLU A 6 16.03 -2.15 -7.33
C GLU A 6 14.55 -2.50 -7.07
N SER A 7 13.69 -1.47 -6.94
CA SER A 7 12.25 -1.65 -7.17
C SER A 7 12.05 -1.84 -8.68
N SER A 8 12.13 -3.09 -9.11
CA SER A 8 11.87 -3.52 -10.47
C SER A 8 10.88 -4.67 -10.42
N PHE A 9 9.60 -4.36 -10.19
CA PHE A 9 8.57 -5.26 -10.68
C PHE A 9 8.42 -5.07 -12.19
N ARG A 10 8.72 -6.17 -12.90
CA ARG A 10 9.09 -6.22 -14.32
C ARG A 10 7.86 -6.48 -15.18
N TRP A 11 7.28 -5.43 -15.77
CA TRP A 11 6.52 -5.61 -17.01
C TRP A 11 7.40 -6.16 -18.16
N GLU A 12 8.74 -6.13 -18.01
CA GLU A 12 9.69 -6.77 -18.93
C GLU A 12 9.50 -8.29 -19.00
N LYS A 13 9.01 -8.92 -17.91
CA LYS A 13 8.67 -10.35 -17.87
C LYS A 13 7.46 -10.67 -18.77
N TYR A 14 6.60 -9.67 -18.99
CA TYR A 14 5.38 -9.74 -19.80
C TYR A 14 5.52 -9.01 -21.16
N GLY A 15 6.75 -8.60 -21.52
CA GLY A 15 7.10 -8.15 -22.87
C GLY A 15 7.14 -6.64 -23.13
N ALA A 16 6.72 -5.76 -22.21
CA ALA A 16 6.86 -4.32 -22.42
C ALA A 16 8.36 -3.90 -22.42
N SER A 17 8.71 -2.73 -22.97
CA SER A 17 10.11 -2.22 -23.11
C SER A 17 10.24 -0.75 -22.68
N LYS A 18 11.36 -0.36 -22.04
CA LYS A 18 11.61 1.01 -21.55
C LYS A 18 12.00 1.86 -22.75
N SER A 19 11.11 2.70 -23.25
CA SER A 19 11.52 3.83 -24.09
C SER A 19 10.96 5.13 -23.53
N GLY A 20 11.86 5.96 -23.00
CA GLY A 20 11.50 7.24 -22.41
C GLY A 20 11.03 8.28 -23.42
N ARG A 21 10.43 9.32 -22.82
CA ARG A 21 10.23 10.69 -23.32
C ARG A 21 9.24 10.84 -24.48
N ALA A 22 8.04 11.26 -24.08
CA ALA A 22 6.97 11.87 -24.87
C ALA A 22 6.34 10.99 -25.95
N THR A 23 5.01 11.08 -26.04
CA THR A 23 4.11 10.35 -26.96
C THR A 23 3.98 8.85 -26.72
N ARG A 24 3.02 8.41 -25.89
CA ARG A 24 2.49 7.04 -25.98
C ARG A 24 1.09 6.81 -25.45
N LEU A 25 0.12 7.62 -25.86
CA LEU A 25 -1.31 7.24 -25.77
C LEU A 25 -1.79 6.47 -27.00
N GLU A 26 -0.86 6.18 -27.90
CA GLU A 26 -1.06 5.20 -28.97
C GLU A 26 -0.47 3.82 -28.58
N GLY A 27 -0.08 3.60 -27.32
CA GLY A 27 0.75 2.45 -26.92
C GLY A 27 0.02 1.23 -26.34
N MET A 28 -1.20 1.37 -25.82
CA MET A 28 -1.88 0.26 -25.11
C MET A 28 -2.82 -0.55 -26.01
N ALA A 29 -3.16 -0.02 -27.19
CA ALA A 29 -3.77 -0.78 -28.30
C ALA A 29 -2.71 -1.40 -29.25
N ASP A 30 -1.45 -0.98 -29.17
CA ASP A 30 -0.36 -1.38 -30.09
C ASP A 30 0.22 -2.76 -29.78
N TYR A 31 -0.04 -3.32 -28.58
CA TYR A 31 0.39 -4.67 -28.23
C TYR A 31 -0.52 -5.80 -28.74
N GLY A 32 -1.64 -5.47 -29.41
CA GLY A 32 -2.52 -6.46 -30.05
C GLY A 32 -3.14 -7.48 -29.08
N MET A 33 -3.09 -7.25 -27.77
CA MET A 33 -3.71 -8.11 -26.77
C MET A 33 -5.23 -7.93 -26.82
N SER A 34 -5.94 -9.03 -26.89
CA SER A 34 -7.39 -9.04 -26.72
C SER A 34 -7.76 -8.61 -25.29
N SER A 35 -9.00 -8.14 -25.12
CA SER A 35 -9.54 -7.81 -23.79
C SER A 35 -9.45 -8.99 -22.82
N GLU A 36 -9.53 -10.23 -23.32
CA GLU A 36 -9.44 -11.45 -22.51
C GLU A 36 -8.00 -11.71 -22.03
N GLU A 37 -7.00 -11.49 -22.88
CA GLU A 37 -5.58 -11.63 -22.52
C GLU A 37 -5.15 -10.58 -21.48
N LEU A 38 -5.67 -9.36 -21.59
CA LEU A 38 -5.44 -8.30 -20.60
C LEU A 38 -6.08 -8.64 -19.25
N GLU A 39 -7.32 -9.13 -19.26
CA GLU A 39 -8.00 -9.58 -18.02
C GLU A 39 -7.26 -10.74 -17.36
N GLN A 40 -6.73 -11.69 -18.15
CA GLN A 40 -5.93 -12.79 -17.63
C GLN A 40 -4.62 -12.30 -17.00
N MET A 41 -3.91 -11.38 -17.64
CA MET A 41 -2.70 -10.78 -17.09
C MET A 41 -2.98 -10.08 -15.74
N TYR A 42 -4.04 -9.28 -15.66
CA TYR A 42 -4.42 -8.61 -14.39
C TYR A 42 -4.73 -9.61 -13.27
N GLN A 43 -5.39 -10.72 -13.59
CA GLN A 43 -5.63 -11.78 -12.63
C GLN A 43 -4.32 -12.42 -12.14
N GLU A 44 -3.37 -12.66 -13.04
CA GLU A 44 -2.05 -13.20 -12.69
C GLU A 44 -1.28 -12.25 -11.76
N VAL A 45 -1.28 -10.94 -12.04
CA VAL A 45 -0.63 -9.94 -11.17
C VAL A 45 -1.25 -9.94 -9.77
N ILE A 46 -2.58 -9.90 -9.66
CA ILE A 46 -3.27 -9.96 -8.35
C ILE A 46 -2.92 -11.26 -7.62
N LEU A 47 -2.89 -12.39 -8.33
CA LEU A 47 -2.57 -13.68 -7.73
C LEU A 47 -1.11 -13.74 -7.26
N GLU A 48 -0.15 -13.25 -8.04
CA GLU A 48 1.27 -13.23 -7.67
C GLU A 48 1.50 -12.34 -6.44
N ALA A 49 0.99 -11.09 -6.47
CA ALA A 49 1.06 -10.15 -5.35
C ALA A 49 0.40 -10.71 -4.07
N SER A 50 -0.69 -11.48 -4.19
CA SER A 50 -1.33 -12.10 -3.03
C SER A 50 -0.57 -13.29 -2.43
N LYS A 51 0.26 -13.99 -3.22
CA LYS A 51 1.02 -15.17 -2.80
C LYS A 51 2.33 -14.80 -2.12
N THR A 52 2.99 -13.76 -2.62
CA THR A 52 4.26 -13.25 -2.08
C THR A 52 4.13 -11.76 -1.78
N PRO A 53 3.30 -11.39 -0.78
CA PRO A 53 3.01 -10.00 -0.51
C PRO A 53 4.23 -9.26 0.06
N HIS A 54 4.49 -8.09 -0.50
CA HIS A 54 5.47 -7.13 0.03
C HIS A 54 4.93 -6.44 1.27
N GLY A 55 5.82 -6.05 2.18
CA GLY A 55 5.48 -5.40 3.45
C GLY A 55 4.78 -6.29 4.49
N LYS A 56 4.43 -7.55 4.16
CA LYS A 56 3.78 -8.46 5.11
C LYS A 56 4.76 -8.99 6.16
N VAL A 57 4.42 -8.81 7.42
CA VAL A 57 5.18 -9.31 8.58
C VAL A 57 4.24 -9.96 9.60
N SER A 58 4.78 -10.52 10.69
CA SER A 58 3.97 -10.98 11.83
C SER A 58 4.30 -10.19 13.09
N PHE A 59 3.34 -9.39 13.57
CA PHE A 59 3.50 -8.57 14.78
C PHE A 59 3.46 -9.40 16.06
N THR A 60 2.99 -10.66 16.00
CA THR A 60 2.98 -11.56 17.16
C THR A 60 4.39 -12.01 17.59
N ALA A 61 5.36 -12.03 16.68
CA ALA A 61 6.74 -12.41 16.97
C ALA A 61 7.50 -11.33 17.76
N GLU A 62 7.11 -10.06 17.64
CA GLU A 62 7.75 -8.93 18.34
C GLU A 62 7.52 -8.96 19.85
N LYS A 63 6.45 -9.62 20.33
CA LYS A 63 6.21 -9.83 21.76
C LYS A 63 7.22 -10.77 22.43
N GLY A 64 8.01 -11.52 21.66
CA GLY A 64 8.93 -12.54 22.16
C GLY A 64 10.28 -12.05 22.68
N GLN A 65 10.68 -10.80 22.37
CA GLN A 65 12.02 -10.29 22.72
C GLN A 65 12.08 -9.59 24.10
N GLN A 66 10.96 -9.41 24.79
CA GLN A 66 10.85 -8.72 26.09
C GLN A 66 9.95 -9.46 27.07
N ALA A 67 10.23 -10.75 27.31
CA ALA A 67 9.55 -11.54 28.33
C ALA A 67 10.55 -12.14 29.34
N THR A 68 11.15 -11.28 30.17
CA THR A 68 11.53 -11.67 31.53
C THR A 68 11.17 -10.56 32.52
N ILE A 69 10.06 -10.77 33.24
CA ILE A 69 9.74 -10.45 34.64
C ILE A 69 8.22 -10.20 34.69
N GLY A 70 7.55 -11.04 35.49
CA GLY A 70 6.10 -11.22 35.44
C GLY A 70 5.27 -10.34 36.37
N VAL A 71 4.04 -10.85 36.53
CA VAL A 71 2.87 -10.52 37.36
C VAL A 71 1.89 -9.42 36.93
N ASP A 72 0.65 -9.91 36.77
CA ASP A 72 -0.68 -9.34 36.96
C ASP A 72 -1.33 -8.38 35.93
N SER A 73 -2.27 -8.99 35.20
CA SER A 73 -3.66 -8.55 35.00
C SER A 73 -3.99 -7.29 34.18
N LEU A 74 -4.61 -7.55 33.03
CA LEU A 74 -5.69 -6.78 32.38
C LEU A 74 -5.42 -5.28 32.16
N SER A 75 -4.60 -4.98 31.18
CA SER A 75 -4.83 -3.86 30.26
C SER A 75 -4.72 -4.41 28.84
N ALA A 76 -5.62 -3.98 27.94
CA ALA A 76 -5.46 -4.24 26.51
C ALA A 76 -4.10 -3.64 26.13
N GLY A 77 -3.14 -4.53 25.88
CA GLY A 77 -1.73 -4.17 25.80
C GLY A 77 -1.48 -3.16 24.69
N GLU A 78 -1.31 -1.91 25.10
CA GLU A 78 -0.73 -0.86 24.27
C GLU A 78 0.75 -1.23 24.11
N SER A 79 1.03 -2.05 23.10
CA SER A 79 2.39 -2.34 22.68
C SER A 79 2.98 -1.02 22.20
N THR A 80 3.92 -0.45 22.96
CA THR A 80 4.63 0.77 22.56
C THR A 80 5.25 0.55 21.19
N LEU A 81 4.73 1.25 20.17
CA LEU A 81 5.31 1.23 18.83
C LEU A 81 6.65 1.97 18.90
N SER A 82 7.73 1.30 18.50
CA SER A 82 9.04 1.93 18.32
C SER A 82 9.29 2.13 16.84
N ALA A 83 9.78 3.31 16.46
CA ALA A 83 10.32 3.52 15.12
C ALA A 83 11.74 2.92 15.03
N THR A 84 12.13 2.56 13.82
CA THR A 84 13.49 2.12 13.49
C THR A 84 14.42 3.33 13.33
N HIS A 85 13.86 4.47 12.94
CA HIS A 85 14.59 5.72 12.73
C HIS A 85 14.30 6.74 13.84
N GLU A 86 15.34 7.42 14.35
CA GLU A 86 15.22 8.41 15.43
C GLU A 86 14.38 9.63 15.04
N TYR A 87 14.40 10.01 13.76
CA TYR A 87 13.65 11.11 13.17
C TYR A 87 12.26 10.69 12.68
N CYS A 88 11.74 9.54 13.12
CA CYS A 88 10.43 9.04 12.69
C CYS A 88 9.44 8.93 13.84
N VAL A 89 8.17 9.17 13.52
CA VAL A 89 7.05 8.91 14.41
C VAL A 89 6.31 7.67 13.92
N PRO A 90 6.27 6.59 14.72
CA PRO A 90 5.56 5.38 14.36
C PRO A 90 4.06 5.54 14.66
N ALA A 91 3.22 4.98 13.80
CA ALA A 91 1.78 4.88 14.02
C ALA A 91 1.22 3.60 13.39
N GLN A 92 0.02 3.21 13.81
CA GLN A 92 -0.65 2.04 13.26
C GLN A 92 -2.15 2.23 13.16
N SER A 93 -2.77 1.54 12.22
CA SER A 93 -4.22 1.49 12.09
C SER A 93 -4.69 0.08 11.83
N HIS A 94 -5.71 -0.33 12.57
CA HIS A 94 -6.36 -1.63 12.43
C HIS A 94 -7.64 -1.46 11.61
N GLN A 95 -7.80 -2.28 10.57
CA GLN A 95 -8.90 -2.25 9.63
C GLN A 95 -9.56 -3.62 9.56
N PHE A 96 -10.90 -3.61 9.57
CA PHE A 96 -11.70 -4.82 9.52
C PHE A 96 -12.85 -4.66 8.51
N ASN A 97 -12.91 -5.59 7.54
CA ASN A 97 -13.98 -5.68 6.57
C ASN A 97 -14.79 -6.98 6.78
N PRO A 98 -15.92 -6.93 7.50
CA PRO A 98 -16.72 -8.12 7.83
C PRO A 98 -17.35 -8.79 6.61
N THR A 99 -17.45 -8.10 5.48
CA THR A 99 -18.07 -8.67 4.27
C THR A 99 -17.20 -9.76 3.64
N CYS A 100 -15.88 -9.56 3.60
CA CYS A 100 -14.90 -10.55 3.14
C CYS A 100 -14.28 -11.33 4.31
N GLY A 101 -14.44 -10.85 5.56
CA GLY A 101 -13.69 -11.35 6.72
C GLY A 101 -12.22 -10.92 6.70
N ASP A 102 -11.89 -9.84 5.99
CA ASP A 102 -10.53 -9.32 5.95
C ASP A 102 -10.24 -8.53 7.23
N GLU A 103 -9.05 -8.73 7.79
CA GLU A 103 -8.56 -8.08 8.99
C GLU A 103 -7.07 -7.77 8.83
N VAL A 104 -6.69 -6.49 8.93
CA VAL A 104 -5.31 -6.05 8.75
C VAL A 104 -4.95 -4.96 9.73
N THR A 105 -3.70 -4.94 10.16
CA THR A 105 -3.07 -3.82 10.85
C THR A 105 -1.95 -3.28 9.97
N VAL A 106 -2.03 -2.00 9.61
CA VAL A 106 -0.98 -1.28 8.87
C VAL A 106 -0.17 -0.46 9.86
N ARG A 107 1.16 -0.53 9.76
CA ARG A 107 2.10 0.28 10.55
C ARG A 107 2.94 1.13 9.60
N VAL A 108 3.12 2.39 9.98
CA VAL A 108 3.95 3.35 9.23
C VAL A 108 4.96 4.02 10.16
N GLU A 109 6.10 4.39 9.61
CA GLU A 109 7.06 5.33 10.19
C GLU A 109 7.11 6.56 9.27
N ILE A 110 6.69 7.71 9.80
CA ILE A 110 6.71 8.98 9.06
C ILE A 110 7.85 9.84 9.59
N SER A 111 8.69 10.36 8.70
CA SER A 111 9.75 11.29 9.07
C SER A 111 9.16 12.56 9.70
N ASP A 112 9.77 13.08 10.75
CA ASP A 112 9.36 14.31 11.43
C ASP A 112 9.82 15.60 10.72
N GLY A 113 10.55 15.47 9.60
CA GLY A 113 11.06 16.58 8.79
C GLY A 113 12.36 17.20 9.31
N THR A 114 12.95 16.67 10.39
CA THR A 114 14.25 17.14 10.92
C THR A 114 15.42 16.87 9.98
N ASP A 115 15.24 16.00 8.99
CA ASP A 115 16.20 15.72 7.92
C ASP A 115 16.20 16.80 6.81
N GLY A 116 15.32 17.81 6.91
CA GLY A 116 15.19 18.89 5.94
C GLY A 116 14.37 18.54 4.70
N LYS A 117 13.70 17.38 4.68
CA LYS A 117 12.76 16.98 3.61
C LYS A 117 11.31 17.13 4.09
N PRO A 118 10.33 17.19 3.17
CA PRO A 118 8.93 17.04 3.54
C PRO A 118 8.70 15.73 4.28
N GLN A 119 7.66 15.69 5.12
CA GLN A 119 7.25 14.48 5.83
C GLN A 119 6.98 13.36 4.81
N HIS A 120 7.66 12.24 4.96
CA HIS A 120 7.62 11.11 4.04
C HIS A 120 7.58 9.78 4.78
N ILE A 121 7.12 8.76 4.07
CA ILE A 121 7.04 7.38 4.54
C ILE A 121 8.44 6.78 4.46
N GLU A 122 9.06 6.52 5.61
CA GLU A 122 10.35 5.83 5.70
C GLU A 122 10.18 4.32 5.77
N HIS A 123 9.06 3.86 6.32
CA HIS A 123 8.79 2.44 6.44
C HIS A 123 7.29 2.18 6.52
N LEU A 124 6.84 1.13 5.83
CA LEU A 124 5.45 0.67 5.87
C LEU A 124 5.44 -0.86 5.89
N VAL A 125 4.79 -1.42 6.91
CA VAL A 125 4.58 -2.86 7.05
C VAL A 125 3.16 -3.16 7.48
N TRP A 126 2.71 -4.38 7.24
CA TRP A 126 1.37 -4.81 7.62
C TRP A 126 1.36 -6.26 8.10
N ASP A 127 0.42 -6.58 8.99
CA ASP A 127 0.09 -7.93 9.42
C ASP A 127 -1.42 -8.13 9.33
N GLY A 128 -1.86 -9.29 8.90
CA GLY A 128 -3.27 -9.55 8.70
C GLY A 128 -3.57 -10.75 7.81
N GLN A 129 -4.87 -11.02 7.74
CA GLN A 129 -5.45 -12.07 6.93
C GLN A 129 -6.59 -11.49 6.09
N GLY A 130 -6.72 -11.97 4.86
CA GLY A 130 -7.75 -11.50 3.96
C GLY A 130 -7.78 -12.30 2.67
N CYS A 131 -8.76 -12.00 1.83
CA CYS A 131 -8.84 -12.55 0.48
C CYS A 131 -7.65 -12.12 -0.40
N SER A 132 -7.50 -12.75 -1.57
CA SER A 132 -6.40 -12.44 -2.48
C SER A 132 -6.38 -10.97 -2.93
N ILE A 133 -7.56 -10.35 -3.07
CA ILE A 133 -7.69 -8.94 -3.48
C ILE A 133 -7.14 -8.00 -2.41
N SER A 134 -7.50 -8.21 -1.14
CA SER A 134 -7.01 -7.35 -0.05
C SER A 134 -5.50 -7.51 0.15
N GLN A 135 -4.99 -8.74 0.10
CA GLN A 135 -3.55 -9.01 0.21
C GLN A 135 -2.75 -8.43 -0.97
N ALA A 136 -3.25 -8.58 -2.20
CA ALA A 136 -2.61 -7.98 -3.37
C ALA A 136 -2.61 -6.46 -3.30
N SER A 137 -3.72 -5.85 -2.87
CA SER A 137 -3.82 -4.39 -2.77
C SER A 137 -2.89 -3.83 -1.71
N LEU A 138 -2.75 -4.50 -0.57
CA LEU A 138 -1.76 -4.15 0.46
C LEU A 138 -0.34 -4.24 -0.09
N SER A 139 0.00 -5.33 -0.79
CA SER A 139 1.33 -5.52 -1.38
C SER A 139 1.68 -4.42 -2.38
N ILE A 140 0.78 -4.15 -3.34
CA ILE A 140 1.01 -3.13 -4.37
C ILE A 140 1.03 -1.72 -3.75
N MET A 141 0.19 -1.44 -2.74
CA MET A 141 0.22 -0.18 -2.01
C MET A 141 1.58 0.05 -1.35
N VAL A 142 2.17 -0.96 -0.69
CA VAL A 142 3.51 -0.85 -0.05
C VAL A 142 4.53 -0.36 -1.06
N ASP A 143 4.61 -1.00 -2.23
CA ASP A 143 5.58 -0.63 -3.27
C ASP A 143 5.32 0.76 -3.84
N LEU A 144 4.05 1.15 -3.99
CA LEU A 144 3.68 2.44 -4.54
C LEU A 144 4.01 3.62 -3.63
N VAL A 145 3.91 3.44 -2.31
CA VAL A 145 4.05 4.56 -1.35
C VAL A 145 5.41 4.61 -0.64
N ASP A 146 6.26 3.60 -0.86
CA ASP A 146 7.61 3.55 -0.28
C ASP A 146 8.42 4.81 -0.62
N GLY A 147 8.93 5.49 0.40
CA GLY A 147 9.72 6.72 0.26
C GLY A 147 8.93 7.96 -0.20
N LYS A 148 7.62 7.86 -0.47
CA LYS A 148 6.81 9.00 -0.90
C LYS A 148 6.52 9.96 0.24
N THR A 149 6.37 11.23 -0.09
CA THR A 149 5.83 12.22 0.84
C THR A 149 4.40 11.85 1.22
N VAL A 150 3.94 12.35 2.37
CA VAL A 150 2.55 12.18 2.81
C VAL A 150 1.57 12.70 1.76
N ASP A 151 1.87 13.84 1.13
CA ASP A 151 1.01 14.45 0.12
C ASP A 151 0.91 13.56 -1.13
N GLU A 152 2.04 13.06 -1.65
CA GLU A 152 2.05 12.12 -2.79
C GLU A 152 1.31 10.81 -2.46
N ALA A 153 1.45 10.30 -1.23
CA ALA A 153 0.72 9.11 -0.79
C ALA A 153 -0.80 9.36 -0.73
N MET A 154 -1.23 10.57 -0.36
CA MET A 154 -2.63 10.99 -0.37
C MET A 154 -3.18 11.18 -1.79
N GLU A 155 -2.37 11.69 -2.72
CA GLU A 155 -2.74 11.75 -4.14
C GLU A 155 -3.00 10.34 -4.71
N LEU A 156 -2.11 9.39 -4.43
CA LEU A 156 -2.30 7.98 -4.79
C LEU A 156 -3.54 7.36 -4.15
N PHE A 157 -3.78 7.66 -2.87
CA PHE A 157 -4.99 7.23 -2.17
C PHE A 157 -6.26 7.70 -2.91
N HIS A 158 -6.31 8.98 -3.30
CA HIS A 158 -7.45 9.53 -4.04
C HIS A 158 -7.58 8.94 -5.44
N ALA A 159 -6.46 8.77 -6.15
CA ALA A 159 -6.42 8.12 -7.45
C ALA A 159 -6.97 6.70 -7.39
N PHE A 160 -6.54 5.91 -6.40
CA PHE A 160 -6.98 4.52 -6.24
C PHE A 160 -8.46 4.43 -5.86
N HIS A 161 -8.95 5.35 -5.01
CA HIS A 161 -10.39 5.47 -4.73
C HIS A 161 -11.19 5.78 -6.00
N LYS A 162 -10.75 6.75 -6.81
CA LYS A 162 -11.40 7.09 -8.08
C LYS A 162 -11.42 5.89 -9.03
N LEU A 163 -10.33 5.13 -9.11
CA LEU A 163 -10.27 3.89 -9.89
C LEU A 163 -11.31 2.87 -9.39
N MET A 164 -11.43 2.69 -8.07
CA MET A 164 -12.40 1.74 -7.49
C MET A 164 -13.86 2.17 -7.70
N GLU A 165 -14.11 3.46 -7.84
CA GLU A 165 -15.44 4.02 -8.13
C GLU A 165 -15.78 4.02 -9.62
N SER A 166 -14.82 3.76 -10.50
CA SER A 166 -14.98 3.81 -11.97
C SER A 166 -15.91 2.75 -12.56
N ARG A 167 -16.29 1.72 -11.79
CA ARG A 167 -17.14 0.60 -12.24
C ARG A 167 -16.59 -0.12 -13.49
N GLY A 168 -15.27 -0.18 -13.61
CA GLY A 168 -14.55 -0.83 -14.70
C GLY A 168 -14.24 0.08 -15.87
N ALA A 169 -14.64 1.35 -15.83
CA ALA A 169 -14.32 2.33 -16.85
C ALA A 169 -12.83 2.74 -16.84
N GLY A 170 -12.14 2.55 -15.71
CA GLY A 170 -10.77 3.03 -15.55
C GLY A 170 -10.73 4.52 -15.18
N LEU A 171 -9.59 5.16 -15.37
CA LEU A 171 -9.41 6.59 -15.17
C LEU A 171 -9.46 7.33 -16.51
N ASP A 172 -9.94 8.57 -16.48
CA ASP A 172 -9.97 9.49 -17.62
C ASP A 172 -8.74 10.41 -17.65
N ASP A 173 -7.92 10.36 -16.60
CA ASP A 173 -6.71 11.14 -16.43
C ASP A 173 -5.50 10.20 -16.52
N GLU A 174 -4.76 10.32 -17.62
CA GLU A 174 -3.62 9.47 -17.93
C GLU A 174 -2.45 9.67 -16.98
N ALA A 175 -2.27 10.88 -16.43
CA ALA A 175 -1.21 11.14 -15.46
C ALA A 175 -1.51 10.39 -14.15
N MET A 176 -2.77 10.42 -13.72
CA MET A 176 -3.24 9.69 -12.54
C MET A 176 -3.14 8.17 -12.74
N GLU A 177 -3.41 7.68 -13.95
CA GLU A 177 -3.23 6.27 -14.28
C GLU A 177 -1.75 5.86 -14.26
N GLU A 178 -0.86 6.68 -14.81
CA GLU A 178 0.59 6.46 -14.78
C GLU A 178 1.13 6.42 -13.34
N GLU A 179 0.65 7.32 -12.46
CA GLU A 179 1.02 7.35 -11.05
C GLU A 179 0.58 6.09 -10.30
N LEU A 180 -0.58 5.53 -10.64
CA LEU A 180 -1.06 4.29 -10.03
C LEU A 180 -0.26 3.06 -10.41
N GLY A 181 0.53 3.09 -11.50
CA GLY A 181 1.41 2.00 -11.90
C GLY A 181 0.70 0.64 -11.86
N ASP A 182 1.23 -0.31 -11.08
CA ASP A 182 0.66 -1.66 -10.97
C ASP A 182 -0.74 -1.70 -10.31
N ALA A 183 -1.18 -0.65 -9.61
CA ALA A 183 -2.53 -0.61 -9.04
C ALA A 183 -3.64 -0.51 -10.09
N VAL A 184 -3.33 -0.18 -11.35
CA VAL A 184 -4.32 -0.17 -12.44
C VAL A 184 -4.93 -1.54 -12.71
N VAL A 185 -4.25 -2.64 -12.33
CA VAL A 185 -4.80 -4.01 -12.45
C VAL A 185 -6.10 -4.21 -11.67
N PHE A 186 -6.37 -3.35 -10.67
CA PHE A 186 -7.61 -3.37 -9.92
C PHE A 186 -8.79 -2.75 -10.68
N GLN A 187 -8.61 -2.18 -11.88
CA GLN A 187 -9.73 -1.71 -12.72
C GLN A 187 -10.80 -2.80 -12.89
N GLY A 188 -10.40 -4.07 -13.08
CA GLY A 188 -11.34 -5.18 -13.15
C GLY A 188 -12.13 -5.40 -11.85
N VAL A 189 -11.49 -5.17 -10.70
CA VAL A 189 -12.12 -5.30 -9.37
C VAL A 189 -13.19 -4.25 -9.14
N SER A 190 -13.03 -3.04 -9.68
CA SER A 190 -14.01 -1.95 -9.55
C SER A 190 -15.40 -2.28 -10.15
N ARG A 191 -15.49 -3.29 -11.04
CA ARG A 191 -16.76 -3.81 -11.56
C ARG A 191 -17.61 -4.55 -10.51
N TYR A 192 -17.01 -4.94 -9.39
CA TYR A 192 -17.62 -5.77 -8.37
C TYR A 192 -17.75 -5.03 -7.04
N PRO A 193 -18.90 -4.37 -6.75
CA PRO A 193 -19.09 -3.57 -5.54
C PRO A 193 -18.76 -4.31 -4.23
N MET A 194 -18.99 -5.62 -4.19
CA MET A 194 -18.68 -6.46 -3.03
C MET A 194 -17.18 -6.67 -2.78
N ARG A 195 -16.31 -6.35 -3.75
CA ARG A 195 -14.85 -6.49 -3.67
C ARG A 195 -14.12 -5.16 -3.51
N ILE A 196 -14.78 -4.02 -3.78
CA ILE A 196 -14.21 -2.68 -3.61
C ILE A 196 -13.67 -2.49 -2.18
N LYS A 197 -14.45 -2.86 -1.16
CA LYS A 197 -14.00 -2.77 0.25
C LYS A 197 -12.78 -3.62 0.56
N CYS A 198 -12.63 -4.75 -0.14
CA CYS A 198 -11.50 -5.65 0.07
C CYS A 198 -10.24 -5.01 -0.57
N ALA A 199 -10.35 -4.31 -1.70
CA ALA A 199 -9.25 -3.53 -2.29
C ALA A 199 -8.86 -2.28 -1.46
N LEU A 200 -9.84 -1.50 -0.99
CA LEU A 200 -9.57 -0.24 -0.26
C LEU A 200 -9.06 -0.43 1.18
N LEU A 201 -9.18 -1.64 1.75
CA LEU A 201 -8.89 -1.91 3.16
C LEU A 201 -7.50 -1.42 3.61
N GLY A 202 -6.46 -1.74 2.83
CA GLY A 202 -5.09 -1.33 3.15
C GLY A 202 -4.87 0.17 3.06
N TRP A 203 -5.48 0.80 2.05
CA TRP A 203 -5.39 2.23 1.80
C TRP A 203 -6.03 3.07 2.91
N GLU A 204 -7.16 2.63 3.47
CA GLU A 204 -7.77 3.25 4.65
C GLU A 204 -6.85 3.11 5.88
N GLY A 205 -6.20 1.96 6.05
CA GLY A 205 -5.20 1.75 7.10
C GLY A 205 -3.98 2.67 6.97
N LEU A 206 -3.47 2.85 5.75
CA LEU A 206 -2.40 3.79 5.46
C LEU A 206 -2.80 5.23 5.83
N LYS A 207 -3.92 5.72 5.30
CA LYS A 207 -4.43 7.07 5.60
C LYS A 207 -4.57 7.33 7.10
N ASP A 208 -5.24 6.40 7.80
CA ASP A 208 -5.48 6.55 9.24
C ASP A 208 -4.18 6.52 10.05
N SER A 209 -3.23 5.66 9.70
CA SER A 209 -1.95 5.57 10.39
C SER A 209 -1.06 6.79 10.14
N MET A 210 -1.02 7.33 8.92
CA MET A 210 -0.34 8.60 8.63
C MET A 210 -0.95 9.77 9.43
N ALA A 211 -2.29 9.87 9.45
CA ALA A 211 -2.99 10.90 10.21
C ALA A 211 -2.65 10.84 11.71
N GLN A 212 -2.56 9.64 12.28
CA GLN A 212 -2.14 9.46 13.67
C GLN A 212 -0.68 9.87 13.91
N ALA A 213 0.25 9.54 13.00
CA ALA A 213 1.65 9.96 13.12
C ALA A 213 1.79 11.50 13.12
N LEU A 214 1.11 12.16 12.18
CA LEU A 214 1.12 13.63 12.08
C LEU A 214 0.46 14.30 13.29
N ALA A 215 -0.64 13.75 13.80
CA ALA A 215 -1.27 14.25 15.02
C ALA A 215 -0.35 14.15 16.25
N GLN A 216 0.42 13.06 16.35
CA GLN A 216 1.42 12.90 17.41
C GLN A 216 2.58 13.90 17.28
N MET A 217 3.03 14.23 16.06
CA MET A 217 4.04 15.27 15.84
C MET A 217 3.54 16.63 16.31
N ASN A 218 2.35 17.03 15.87
CA ASN A 218 1.74 18.31 16.25
C ASN A 218 1.52 18.43 17.77
N ALA A 219 1.22 17.31 18.46
CA ALA A 219 1.06 17.29 19.90
C ALA A 219 2.37 17.40 20.69
N LYS A 220 3.53 17.07 20.10
CA LYS A 220 4.85 17.23 20.73
C LYS A 220 5.38 18.67 20.61
N GLU A 221 4.90 19.43 19.63
CA GLU A 221 5.30 20.81 19.38
C GLU A 221 4.48 21.85 20.18
N ALA A 222 3.30 21.46 20.67
CA ALA A 222 2.36 22.30 21.43
C ALA A 222 2.69 22.35 22.93
#